data_AF-A0A2E6HZP1-F1
#
_entry.id   AF-A0A2E6HZP1-F1
#
_cell.length_a   1.000
_cell.length_b   1.000
_cell.length_c   1.000
_cell.angle_alpha   90.00
_cell.angle_beta   90.00
_cell.angle_gamma   90.00
#
_symmetry.space_group_name_H-M   'P 1'
#
loop_
_entity.id
_entity.type
_entity.pdbx_description
1 polymer ?
#
loop_
_entity_poly.entity_id
_entity_poly.type
_entity_poly.pdbx_seq_one_letter_code
_entity_poly.pdbx_strand_id
1 'polypeptide(L)'
;MVAPRCRFRLWVAYDRPDDRGCSGCGRIFHSRLQSGRSGVAVIRDFYRGNRASMVEGGGVRLCFLERLLGWRYFHAIRGHRRLRFGAVVACLGVAIGVAALVIVLSVMNGYAETINDRLLSVNAHLLIRRSFTEPFGDHDRIAREVGEDKHVLSVEPFGQAEGFVLHKPDHGALRRSGVLVRATSGEALRSTIQIEPYLAEGDGKIEIEREPGIFGAVIGQHLATRLQAGVGDEIHISTVPKQLLVGRVPPLRRYRITGIFATGYFEFDDNLLFVPLEALQRDLGWANHVSGLRVRLRNPFDAEAAAESLRPVVEAEGTGMFVTSWIHEHGNLYVWIRMQKWFSVIALSLIVIVAAFNVVSVMTIGVIERRKDIGILKAMGCEPRRIVRVFTLQGIAMGAVGTALGCAFGATLCWAQVTYRVIRLRGDVYMIDSLPVKMVGTDFALVAALAVLLCSLFTLLPSRDAGGLSVVEALRTG
;
A
#
# COMPACT_ATOMS: atom_id res chain seq x y z
N MET A 1 -58.26 31.47 15.08
CA MET A 1 -59.33 30.51 14.74
C MET A 1 -59.21 30.17 13.26
N VAL A 2 -59.31 28.87 12.95
CA VAL A 2 -59.49 28.25 11.62
C VAL A 2 -58.26 28.14 10.70
N ALA A 3 -58.00 26.90 10.31
CA ALA A 3 -56.89 26.37 9.52
C ALA A 3 -57.02 26.62 8.01
N PRO A 4 -55.93 26.40 7.23
CA PRO A 4 -56.04 26.07 5.82
C PRO A 4 -55.80 24.57 5.56
N ARG A 5 -56.69 24.04 4.72
CA ARG A 5 -56.68 22.70 4.12
C ARG A 5 -55.48 22.54 3.17
N CYS A 6 -54.71 21.46 3.31
CA CYS A 6 -53.81 20.99 2.24
C CYS A 6 -54.41 19.76 1.56
N ARG A 7 -54.89 19.95 0.32
CA ARG A 7 -55.15 18.89 -0.66
C ARG A 7 -53.82 18.30 -1.11
N PHE A 8 -53.66 16.97 -1.06
CA PHE A 8 -52.64 16.27 -1.84
C PHE A 8 -53.32 15.37 -2.88
N ARG A 9 -53.11 15.75 -4.15
CA ARG A 9 -53.43 14.99 -5.36
C ARG A 9 -52.47 13.79 -5.43
N LEU A 10 -53.02 12.57 -5.55
CA LEU A 10 -52.26 11.40 -5.98
C LEU A 10 -52.01 11.50 -7.48
N TRP A 11 -50.75 11.36 -7.88
CA TRP A 11 -50.36 10.88 -9.21
C TRP A 11 -49.44 9.68 -8.98
N VAL A 12 -49.92 8.49 -9.36
CA VAL A 12 -49.06 7.31 -9.53
C VAL A 12 -49.23 6.90 -10.98
N ALA A 13 -48.25 7.26 -11.80
CA ALA A 13 -48.01 6.61 -13.07
C ALA A 13 -47.04 5.46 -12.78
N TYR A 14 -47.47 4.22 -13.01
CA TYR A 14 -46.55 3.11 -13.27
C TYR A 14 -47.13 2.28 -14.41
N ASP A 15 -46.54 2.49 -15.57
CA ASP A 15 -46.74 1.73 -16.80
C ASP A 15 -45.54 0.78 -16.93
N ARG A 16 -45.76 -0.51 -16.68
CA ARG A 16 -45.42 -1.55 -17.65
C ARG A 16 -45.93 -2.93 -17.21
N PRO A 17 -46.40 -3.75 -18.17
CA PRO A 17 -47.09 -5.01 -17.92
C PRO A 17 -46.13 -6.19 -18.10
N ASP A 18 -46.05 -7.06 -17.11
CA ASP A 18 -45.97 -8.51 -17.32
C ASP A 18 -45.97 -9.21 -15.96
N ASP A 19 -47.18 -9.55 -15.51
CA ASP A 19 -47.39 -10.71 -14.63
C ASP A 19 -48.87 -11.10 -14.71
N ARG A 20 -49.17 -11.96 -15.69
CA ARG A 20 -50.47 -12.62 -15.83
C ARG A 20 -50.62 -13.65 -14.71
N GLY A 21 -51.06 -13.22 -13.53
CA GLY A 21 -51.33 -14.16 -12.43
C GLY A 21 -52.16 -13.67 -11.25
N CYS A 22 -52.48 -12.37 -11.14
CA CYS A 22 -53.11 -11.83 -9.92
C CYS A 22 -54.29 -10.88 -10.19
N SER A 23 -55.28 -11.33 -10.98
CA SER A 23 -56.47 -10.52 -11.30
C SER A 23 -57.64 -10.64 -10.31
N GLY A 24 -57.55 -11.51 -9.29
CA GLY A 24 -58.65 -11.79 -8.36
C GLY A 24 -58.63 -11.03 -7.02
N CYS A 25 -57.45 -10.72 -6.48
CA CYS A 25 -57.34 -10.24 -5.09
C CYS A 25 -57.58 -8.72 -4.94
N GLY A 26 -57.23 -7.93 -5.96
CA GLY A 26 -57.39 -6.46 -5.94
C GLY A 26 -58.84 -5.98 -6.01
N ARG A 27 -59.74 -6.70 -6.72
CA ARG A 27 -61.15 -6.28 -6.90
C ARG A 27 -62.02 -6.51 -5.67
N ILE A 28 -61.72 -7.52 -4.85
CA ILE A 28 -62.48 -7.83 -3.63
C ILE A 28 -62.18 -6.78 -2.54
N PHE A 29 -60.95 -6.29 -2.48
CA PHE A 29 -60.56 -5.26 -1.51
C PHE A 29 -61.15 -3.89 -1.87
N HIS A 30 -61.26 -3.57 -3.16
CA HIS A 30 -61.76 -2.27 -3.62
C HIS A 30 -63.28 -2.10 -3.51
N SER A 31 -64.07 -3.18 -3.59
CA SER A 31 -65.54 -3.11 -3.49
C SER A 31 -66.08 -3.02 -2.06
N ARG A 32 -65.35 -3.52 -1.05
CA ARG A 32 -65.79 -3.51 0.35
C ARG A 32 -65.39 -2.27 1.16
N LEU A 33 -64.50 -1.43 0.63
CA LEU A 33 -64.09 -0.16 1.24
C LEU A 33 -65.06 0.99 0.95
N GLN A 34 -65.94 0.86 -0.05
CA GLN A 34 -66.95 1.89 -0.37
C GLN A 34 -68.22 1.82 0.52
N SER A 35 -68.38 0.80 1.37
CA SER A 35 -69.61 0.60 2.15
C SER A 35 -69.62 1.21 3.56
N GLY A 36 -68.71 2.15 3.87
CA GLY A 36 -68.74 2.92 5.13
C GLY A 36 -68.57 2.11 6.44
N ARG A 37 -68.10 0.86 6.41
CA ARG A 37 -67.85 0.06 7.62
C ARG A 37 -66.49 0.37 8.23
N SER A 38 -66.39 0.37 9.56
CA SER A 38 -65.12 0.58 10.27
C SER A 38 -64.09 -0.52 9.94
N GLY A 39 -62.82 -0.14 9.78
CA GLY A 39 -61.74 -1.06 9.36
C GLY A 39 -61.57 -2.30 10.25
N VAL A 40 -62.06 -2.25 11.49
CA VAL A 40 -62.03 -3.38 12.44
C VAL A 40 -63.04 -4.48 12.06
N ALA A 41 -64.16 -4.15 11.41
CA ALA A 41 -65.14 -5.13 10.95
C ALA A 41 -64.63 -5.92 9.72
N VAL A 42 -63.94 -5.23 8.81
CA VAL A 42 -63.37 -5.84 7.58
C VAL A 42 -62.25 -6.83 7.92
N ILE A 43 -61.41 -6.52 8.91
CA ILE A 43 -60.32 -7.40 9.37
C ILE A 43 -60.87 -8.63 10.10
N ARG A 44 -61.94 -8.48 10.88
CA ARG A 44 -62.58 -9.59 11.62
C ARG A 44 -63.22 -10.61 10.68
N ASP A 45 -63.89 -10.15 9.61
CA ASP A 45 -64.53 -11.02 8.63
C ASP A 45 -63.51 -11.69 7.69
N PHE A 46 -62.38 -11.03 7.41
CA PHE A 46 -61.27 -11.63 6.66
C PHE A 46 -60.60 -12.77 7.45
N TYR A 47 -60.44 -12.62 8.76
CA TYR A 47 -59.88 -13.67 9.63
C TYR A 47 -60.84 -14.85 9.86
N ARG A 48 -62.17 -14.64 9.81
CA ARG A 48 -63.15 -15.74 9.90
C ARG A 48 -63.26 -16.55 8.61
N GLY A 49 -63.08 -15.94 7.44
CA GLY A 49 -63.22 -16.61 6.15
C GLY A 49 -62.07 -17.55 5.76
N ASN A 50 -60.86 -17.34 6.31
CA ASN A 50 -59.64 -18.02 5.86
C ASN A 50 -59.07 -19.08 6.82
N ARG A 51 -59.86 -19.53 7.82
CA ARG A 51 -59.43 -20.61 8.72
C ARG A 51 -59.24 -21.97 8.02
N ALA A 52 -59.88 -22.17 6.86
CA ALA A 52 -59.91 -23.48 6.20
C ALA A 52 -58.78 -23.71 5.18
N SER A 53 -58.00 -22.69 4.81
CA SER A 53 -57.00 -22.81 3.73
C SER A 53 -55.55 -22.56 4.16
N MET A 54 -55.27 -22.47 5.46
CA MET A 54 -53.95 -22.10 5.99
C MET A 54 -53.13 -23.27 6.55
N VAL A 55 -53.53 -24.52 6.28
CA VAL A 55 -52.85 -25.73 6.79
C VAL A 55 -51.84 -26.33 5.80
N GLU A 56 -51.83 -25.95 4.53
CA GLU A 56 -50.93 -26.57 3.55
C GLU A 56 -50.10 -25.54 2.77
N GLY A 57 -48.79 -25.51 3.04
CA GLY A 57 -47.79 -24.96 2.11
C GLY A 57 -46.78 -23.93 2.65
N GLY A 58 -45.73 -24.41 3.32
CA GLY A 58 -44.33 -24.00 3.06
C GLY A 58 -43.88 -22.54 3.27
N GLY A 59 -43.48 -22.21 4.51
CA GLY A 59 -42.12 -21.79 4.90
C GLY A 59 -41.44 -20.51 4.37
N VAL A 60 -41.85 -19.85 3.27
CA VAL A 60 -40.99 -18.82 2.64
C VAL A 60 -41.65 -17.44 2.47
N ARG A 61 -42.98 -17.33 2.54
CA ARG A 61 -43.67 -16.06 2.23
C ARG A 61 -43.85 -15.06 3.39
N LEU A 62 -43.54 -15.45 4.63
CA LEU A 62 -43.68 -14.57 5.81
C LEU A 62 -42.48 -13.63 6.05
N CYS A 63 -41.28 -13.92 5.53
CA CYS A 63 -40.07 -13.15 5.84
C CYS A 63 -40.01 -11.78 5.15
N PHE A 64 -40.60 -11.64 3.96
CA PHE A 64 -40.64 -10.36 3.25
C PHE A 64 -41.62 -9.38 3.87
N LEU A 65 -42.79 -9.86 4.31
CA LEU A 65 -43.80 -9.01 4.95
C LEU A 65 -43.31 -8.47 6.30
N GLU A 66 -42.62 -9.29 7.10
CA GLU A 66 -41.97 -8.86 8.34
C GLU A 66 -40.82 -7.88 8.09
N ARG A 67 -40.01 -8.10 7.05
CA ARG A 67 -38.93 -7.20 6.66
C ARG A 67 -39.47 -5.87 6.15
N LEU A 68 -40.59 -5.87 5.42
CA LEU A 68 -41.25 -4.67 4.90
C LEU A 68 -42.02 -3.92 5.99
N LEU A 69 -42.73 -4.62 6.89
CA LEU A 69 -43.40 -4.03 8.06
C LEU A 69 -42.39 -3.48 9.05
N GLY A 70 -41.32 -4.22 9.33
CA GLY A 70 -40.20 -3.76 10.15
C GLY A 70 -39.49 -2.56 9.53
N TRP A 71 -39.25 -2.56 8.21
CA TRP A 71 -38.62 -1.44 7.50
C TRP A 71 -39.52 -0.21 7.44
N ARG A 72 -40.84 -0.37 7.19
CA ARG A 72 -41.82 0.72 7.23
C ARG A 72 -42.02 1.28 8.64
N TYR A 73 -42.11 0.46 9.68
CA TYR A 73 -42.23 0.95 11.05
C TYR A 73 -40.93 1.63 11.51
N PHE A 74 -39.76 1.11 11.12
CA PHE A 74 -38.47 1.72 11.44
C PHE A 74 -38.24 3.04 10.70
N HIS A 75 -38.72 3.19 9.45
CA HIS A 75 -38.65 4.45 8.68
C HIS A 75 -39.80 5.43 8.97
N ALA A 76 -40.94 4.98 9.50
CA ALA A 76 -42.09 5.83 9.80
C ALA A 76 -42.00 6.56 11.15
N ILE A 77 -41.01 6.28 11.99
CA ILE A 77 -40.80 7.01 13.25
C ILE A 77 -40.09 8.34 12.96
N ARG A 78 -40.85 9.30 12.43
CA ARG A 78 -40.53 10.72 12.46
C ARG A 78 -40.48 11.16 13.93
N GLY A 79 -39.29 11.32 14.51
CA GLY A 79 -39.17 11.89 15.86
C GLY A 79 -37.76 11.95 16.45
N HIS A 80 -36.92 10.96 16.22
CA HIS A 80 -35.64 10.87 16.95
C HIS A 80 -34.47 11.51 16.18
N ARG A 81 -34.37 12.84 16.23
CA ARG A 81 -33.20 13.59 15.70
C ARG A 81 -31.89 13.15 16.39
N ARG A 82 -31.96 12.80 17.68
CA ARG A 82 -30.80 12.37 18.49
C ARG A 82 -30.19 11.04 18.00
N LEU A 83 -31.03 10.03 17.73
CA LEU A 83 -30.57 8.75 17.17
C LEU A 83 -29.87 8.89 15.82
N ARG A 84 -30.45 9.68 14.91
CA ARG A 84 -29.86 9.91 13.58
C ARG A 84 -28.53 10.64 13.69
N PHE A 85 -28.44 11.62 14.58
CA PHE A 85 -27.20 12.34 14.84
C PHE A 85 -26.09 11.42 15.38
N GLY A 86 -26.40 10.59 16.38
CA GLY A 86 -25.45 9.62 16.93
C GLY A 86 -24.95 8.63 15.88
N ALA A 87 -25.84 8.10 15.05
CA ALA A 87 -25.47 7.19 13.96
C ALA A 87 -24.52 7.84 12.94
N VAL A 88 -24.76 9.11 12.57
CA VAL A 88 -23.88 9.87 11.67
C VAL A 88 -22.50 10.08 12.30
N VAL A 89 -22.44 10.48 13.58
CA VAL A 89 -21.18 10.66 14.31
C VAL A 89 -20.39 9.36 14.41
N ALA A 90 -21.05 8.24 14.69
CA ALA A 90 -20.42 6.93 14.70
C ALA A 90 -19.87 6.53 13.32
N CYS A 91 -20.66 6.72 12.25
CA CYS A 91 -20.22 6.45 10.88
C CYS A 91 -19.02 7.33 10.48
N LEU A 92 -19.02 8.61 10.86
CA LEU A 92 -17.89 9.52 10.63
C LEU A 92 -16.65 9.09 11.39
N GLY A 93 -16.79 8.66 12.65
CA GLY A 93 -15.67 8.14 13.44
C GLY A 93 -15.02 6.92 12.78
N VAL A 94 -15.83 5.96 12.32
CA VAL A 94 -15.34 4.80 11.56
C VAL A 94 -14.70 5.24 10.24
N ALA A 95 -15.33 6.16 9.50
CA ALA A 95 -14.82 6.66 8.22
C ALA A 95 -13.45 7.33 8.37
N ILE A 96 -13.25 8.17 9.38
CA ILE A 96 -11.98 8.83 9.64
C ILE A 96 -10.90 7.81 10.02
N GLY A 97 -11.22 6.85 10.89
CA GLY A 97 -10.28 5.80 11.28
C GLY A 97 -9.84 4.92 10.10
N VAL A 98 -10.80 4.50 9.26
CA VAL A 98 -10.54 3.71 8.05
C VAL A 98 -9.74 4.52 7.02
N ALA A 99 -10.10 5.78 6.78
CA ALA A 99 -9.38 6.65 5.86
C ALA A 99 -7.92 6.83 6.29
N ALA A 100 -7.68 7.11 7.58
CA ALA A 100 -6.32 7.26 8.11
C ALA A 100 -5.49 5.98 7.91
N LEU A 101 -6.07 4.81 8.21
CA LEU A 101 -5.38 3.52 8.07
C LEU A 101 -5.01 3.23 6.61
N VAL A 102 -5.94 3.46 5.69
CA VAL A 102 -5.72 3.30 4.24
C VAL A 102 -4.66 4.25 3.71
N ILE A 103 -4.70 5.53 4.12
CA ILE A 103 -3.73 6.55 3.67
C ILE A 103 -2.33 6.17 4.13
N VAL A 104 -2.16 5.84 5.41
CA VAL A 104 -0.83 5.50 5.95
C VAL A 104 -0.28 4.23 5.29
N LEU A 105 -1.10 3.20 5.10
CA LEU A 105 -0.67 1.99 4.38
C LEU A 105 -0.24 2.31 2.95
N SER A 106 -0.99 3.16 2.25
CA SER A 106 -0.68 3.55 0.88
C SER A 106 0.62 4.36 0.78
N VAL A 107 0.87 5.27 1.73
CA VAL A 107 2.14 6.02 1.83
C VAL A 107 3.29 5.07 2.13
N MET A 108 3.13 4.15 3.08
CA MET A 108 4.19 3.18 3.43
C MET A 108 4.52 2.25 2.27
N ASN A 109 3.51 1.80 1.51
CA ASN A 109 3.74 1.01 0.31
C ASN A 109 4.48 1.80 -0.78
N GLY A 110 4.09 3.06 -1.00
CA GLY A 110 4.76 3.93 -1.97
C GLY A 110 6.20 4.24 -1.58
N TYR A 111 6.45 4.48 -0.30
CA TYR A 111 7.79 4.72 0.24
C TYR A 111 8.69 3.49 0.10
N ALA A 112 8.19 2.32 0.50
CA ALA A 112 8.93 1.06 0.37
C ALA A 112 9.27 0.75 -1.10
N GLU A 113 8.32 0.95 -2.03
CA GLU A 113 8.56 0.78 -3.46
C GLU A 113 9.60 1.77 -3.98
N THR A 114 9.45 3.07 -3.67
CA THR A 114 10.39 4.11 -4.15
C THR A 114 11.82 3.84 -3.67
N ILE A 115 11.97 3.40 -2.42
CA ILE A 115 13.28 3.04 -1.87
C ILE A 115 13.83 1.79 -2.55
N ASN A 116 13.01 0.74 -2.66
CA ASN A 116 13.44 -0.50 -3.30
C ASN A 116 13.87 -0.23 -4.75
N ASP A 117 13.09 0.50 -5.53
CA ASP A 117 13.40 0.81 -6.93
C ASP A 117 14.73 1.57 -7.04
N ARG A 118 14.98 2.55 -6.17
CA ARG A 118 16.24 3.32 -6.18
C ARG A 118 17.45 2.49 -5.74
N LEU A 119 17.29 1.65 -4.72
CA LEU A 119 18.35 0.76 -4.27
C LEU A 119 18.68 -0.33 -5.30
N LEU A 120 17.66 -0.90 -5.94
CA LEU A 120 17.78 -2.00 -6.91
C LEU A 120 18.21 -1.53 -8.31
N SER A 121 18.01 -0.26 -8.65
CA SER A 121 18.40 0.25 -9.97
C SER A 121 19.91 0.39 -10.09
N VAL A 122 20.63 0.69 -9.01
CA VAL A 122 22.07 1.00 -9.05
C VAL A 122 22.94 -0.16 -8.51
N ASN A 123 22.36 -1.07 -7.74
CA ASN A 123 23.03 -2.26 -7.22
C ASN A 123 22.62 -3.53 -7.96
N ALA A 124 23.51 -4.52 -7.98
CA ALA A 124 23.16 -5.85 -8.43
C ALA A 124 22.23 -6.54 -7.45
N HIS A 125 21.39 -7.44 -7.97
CA HIS A 125 20.50 -8.22 -7.13
C HIS A 125 21.29 -9.27 -6.33
N LEU A 126 22.31 -9.88 -6.95
CA LEU A 126 23.30 -10.71 -6.27
C LEU A 126 24.72 -10.27 -6.58
N LEU A 127 25.60 -10.53 -5.62
CA LEU A 127 27.02 -10.30 -5.71
C LEU A 127 27.75 -11.61 -5.43
N ILE A 128 28.62 -12.01 -6.34
CA ILE A 128 29.49 -13.17 -6.18
C ILE A 128 30.90 -12.64 -5.95
N ARG A 129 31.46 -12.91 -4.77
CA ARG A 129 32.78 -12.41 -4.35
C ARG A 129 33.53 -13.47 -3.56
N ARG A 130 34.85 -13.37 -3.55
CA ARG A 130 35.68 -14.11 -2.59
C ARG A 130 35.65 -13.46 -1.20
N SER A 131 35.94 -14.28 -0.21
CA SER A 131 36.27 -13.86 1.16
C SER A 131 37.23 -12.69 1.14
N PHE A 132 37.04 -11.72 2.04
CA PHE A 132 37.89 -10.53 2.14
C PHE A 132 38.01 -9.69 0.85
N THR A 133 37.09 -9.85 -0.11
CA THR A 133 37.05 -9.12 -1.40
C THR A 133 38.33 -9.27 -2.22
N GLU A 134 38.97 -10.43 -2.15
CA GLU A 134 40.15 -10.74 -2.95
C GLU A 134 39.79 -10.82 -4.45
N PRO A 135 40.57 -10.18 -5.33
CA PRO A 135 40.31 -10.20 -6.75
C PRO A 135 40.63 -11.59 -7.35
N PHE A 136 39.89 -12.02 -8.38
CA PHE A 136 40.06 -13.34 -9.03
C PHE A 136 39.89 -13.28 -10.55
N GLY A 137 40.54 -14.20 -11.28
CA GLY A 137 40.63 -14.15 -12.75
C GLY A 137 39.65 -15.03 -13.54
N ASP A 138 39.15 -16.13 -12.96
CA ASP A 138 38.29 -17.11 -13.67
C ASP A 138 36.82 -16.65 -13.81
N HIS A 139 36.61 -15.34 -13.90
CA HIS A 139 35.28 -14.75 -13.89
C HIS A 139 34.43 -15.10 -15.12
N ASP A 140 35.04 -15.35 -16.28
CA ASP A 140 34.31 -15.65 -17.53
C ASP A 140 33.71 -17.05 -17.54
N ARG A 141 34.33 -18.00 -16.86
CA ARG A 141 33.77 -19.34 -16.69
C ARG A 141 32.58 -19.29 -15.72
N ILE A 142 32.80 -18.71 -14.54
CA ILE A 142 31.78 -18.57 -13.50
C ILE A 142 30.58 -17.76 -14.02
N ALA A 143 30.80 -16.68 -14.76
CA ALA A 143 29.73 -15.88 -15.32
C ALA A 143 28.85 -16.65 -16.32
N ARG A 144 29.43 -17.56 -17.11
CA ARG A 144 28.66 -18.41 -18.03
C ARG A 144 27.79 -19.41 -17.30
N GLU A 145 28.35 -20.11 -16.31
CA GLU A 145 27.61 -21.10 -15.51
C GLU A 145 26.47 -20.45 -14.70
N VAL A 146 26.74 -19.30 -14.07
CA VAL A 146 25.72 -18.52 -13.35
C VAL A 146 24.64 -18.00 -14.31
N GLY A 147 25.03 -17.65 -15.54
CA GLY A 147 24.11 -17.19 -16.59
C GLY A 147 23.11 -18.25 -17.07
N GLU A 148 23.35 -19.55 -16.82
CA GLU A 148 22.44 -20.63 -17.19
C GLU A 148 21.25 -20.78 -16.21
N ASP A 149 21.32 -20.19 -15.02
CA ASP A 149 20.22 -20.25 -14.05
C ASP A 149 19.00 -19.46 -14.54
N LYS A 150 17.82 -20.07 -14.45
CA LYS A 150 16.54 -19.51 -14.92
C LYS A 150 16.19 -18.14 -14.32
N HIS A 151 16.65 -17.85 -13.09
CA HIS A 151 16.36 -16.59 -12.41
C HIS A 151 17.26 -15.45 -12.89
N VAL A 152 18.38 -15.77 -13.54
CA VAL A 152 19.39 -14.80 -13.98
C VAL A 152 18.97 -14.16 -15.30
N LEU A 153 19.15 -12.84 -15.36
CA LEU A 153 18.93 -11.99 -16.53
C LEU A 153 20.26 -11.61 -17.17
N SER A 154 21.23 -11.16 -16.37
CA SER A 154 22.58 -10.83 -16.82
C SER A 154 23.62 -11.04 -15.71
N VAL A 155 24.86 -11.32 -16.11
CA VAL A 155 26.01 -11.41 -15.22
C VAL A 155 27.12 -10.53 -15.78
N GLU A 156 27.72 -9.71 -14.93
CA GLU A 156 28.84 -8.84 -15.32
C GLU A 156 30.01 -8.96 -14.35
N PRO A 157 31.26 -8.98 -14.84
CA PRO A 157 32.42 -8.76 -13.99
C PRO A 157 32.51 -7.30 -13.56
N PHE A 158 32.98 -7.06 -12.34
CA PHE A 158 33.21 -5.70 -11.87
C PHE A 158 34.47 -5.57 -11.02
N GLY A 159 35.05 -4.37 -11.06
CA GLY A 159 36.08 -3.94 -10.14
C GLY A 159 35.56 -2.92 -9.14
N GLN A 160 36.07 -2.92 -7.93
CA GLN A 160 35.74 -1.93 -6.91
C GLN A 160 36.97 -1.58 -6.08
N ALA A 161 37.21 -0.28 -5.91
CA ALA A 161 38.30 0.22 -5.09
C ALA A 161 37.92 1.53 -4.41
N GLU A 162 38.50 1.78 -3.23
CA GLU A 162 38.40 3.07 -2.57
C GLU A 162 39.53 3.98 -3.05
N GLY A 163 39.27 5.28 -3.11
CA GLY A 163 40.26 6.22 -3.61
C GLY A 163 39.92 7.67 -3.32
N PHE A 164 40.71 8.55 -3.93
CA PHE A 164 40.47 9.99 -3.91
C PHE A 164 40.42 10.53 -5.33
N VAL A 165 39.51 11.48 -5.56
CA VAL A 165 39.47 12.30 -6.77
C VAL A 165 40.01 13.67 -6.45
N LEU A 166 40.83 14.19 -7.35
CA LEU A 166 41.35 15.54 -7.35
C LEU A 166 40.85 16.27 -8.60
N HIS A 167 40.34 17.49 -8.40
CA HIS A 167 39.97 18.39 -9.47
C HIS A 167 40.53 19.78 -9.19
N LYS A 168 41.16 20.40 -10.19
CA LYS A 168 41.65 21.77 -10.09
C LYS A 168 40.89 22.62 -11.12
N PRO A 169 39.83 23.35 -10.71
CA PRO A 169 39.13 24.24 -11.62
C PRO A 169 40.03 25.40 -12.06
N ASP A 170 39.79 25.94 -13.26
CA ASP A 170 40.60 27.01 -13.88
C ASP A 170 40.79 28.23 -12.97
N HIS A 171 39.76 28.56 -12.18
CA HIS A 171 39.74 29.68 -11.25
C HIS A 171 39.35 29.24 -9.83
N GLY A 172 40.06 28.26 -9.26
CA GLY A 172 39.82 27.87 -7.87
C GLY A 172 40.96 27.07 -7.22
N ALA A 173 40.75 26.75 -5.95
CA ALA A 173 41.64 25.89 -5.19
C ALA A 173 41.47 24.42 -5.61
N LEU A 174 42.53 23.63 -5.45
CA LEU A 174 42.48 22.18 -5.63
C LEU A 174 41.39 21.58 -4.72
N ARG A 175 40.43 20.88 -5.32
CA ARG A 175 39.38 20.14 -4.62
C ARG A 175 39.77 18.68 -4.52
N ARG A 176 39.47 18.06 -3.39
CA ARG A 176 39.68 16.63 -3.14
C ARG A 176 38.45 16.04 -2.49
N SER A 177 38.04 14.86 -2.96
CA SER A 177 37.01 14.06 -2.30
C SER A 177 37.42 12.60 -2.23
N GLY A 178 36.99 11.91 -1.17
CA GLY A 178 37.05 10.45 -1.10
C GLY A 178 35.93 9.85 -1.94
N VAL A 179 36.22 8.74 -2.61
CA VAL A 179 35.30 8.12 -3.55
C VAL A 179 35.37 6.60 -3.52
N LEU A 180 34.25 5.99 -3.92
CA LEU A 180 34.19 4.60 -4.32
C LEU A 180 34.29 4.52 -5.85
N VAL A 181 35.41 3.98 -6.34
CA VAL A 181 35.63 3.72 -7.76
C VAL A 181 35.00 2.38 -8.11
N ARG A 182 34.00 2.41 -8.98
CA ARG A 182 33.31 1.23 -9.47
C ARG A 182 33.62 1.04 -10.95
N ALA A 183 34.32 -0.05 -11.26
CA ALA A 183 34.77 -0.33 -12.61
C ALA A 183 33.88 -1.38 -13.28
N THR A 184 33.47 -1.12 -14.51
CA THR A 184 32.55 -1.96 -15.28
C THR A 184 32.75 -1.72 -16.79
N SER A 185 32.14 -2.54 -17.66
CA SER A 185 32.14 -2.28 -19.11
C SER A 185 31.06 -1.24 -19.48
N GLY A 186 31.20 -0.57 -20.63
CA GLY A 186 30.19 0.39 -21.08
C GLY A 186 28.84 -0.27 -21.38
N GLU A 187 28.85 -1.50 -21.92
CA GLU A 187 27.65 -2.32 -22.12
C GLU A 187 26.96 -2.65 -20.79
N ALA A 188 27.72 -3.08 -19.79
CA ALA A 188 27.25 -3.38 -18.44
C ALA A 188 26.62 -2.17 -17.74
N LEU A 189 27.25 -1.00 -17.91
CA LEU A 189 26.75 0.26 -17.37
C LEU A 189 25.35 0.63 -17.90
N ARG A 190 25.04 0.25 -19.14
CA ARG A 190 23.75 0.50 -19.79
C ARG A 190 22.72 -0.61 -19.56
N SER A 191 23.15 -1.87 -19.58
CA SER A 191 22.25 -3.03 -19.53
C SER A 191 21.95 -3.51 -18.10
N THR A 192 22.99 -3.72 -17.29
CA THR A 192 22.88 -4.31 -15.96
C THR A 192 22.69 -3.25 -14.87
N ILE A 193 23.45 -2.16 -14.93
CA ILE A 193 23.38 -1.04 -13.97
C ILE A 193 22.32 0.00 -14.41
N GLN A 194 21.97 0.05 -15.69
CA GLN A 194 20.93 0.93 -16.24
C GLN A 194 21.08 2.40 -15.78
N ILE A 195 22.27 2.99 -15.92
CA ILE A 195 22.50 4.37 -15.46
C ILE A 195 21.84 5.43 -16.35
N GLU A 196 21.49 5.09 -17.60
CA GLU A 196 21.00 6.03 -18.61
C GLU A 196 19.80 6.89 -18.17
N PRO A 197 18.76 6.36 -17.49
CA PRO A 197 17.63 7.17 -17.02
C PRO A 197 18.01 8.19 -15.94
N TYR A 198 19.17 8.02 -15.31
CA TYR A 198 19.67 8.86 -14.22
C TYR A 198 20.77 9.83 -14.68
N LEU A 199 21.16 9.82 -15.96
CA LEU A 199 22.11 10.80 -16.49
C LEU A 199 21.45 12.17 -16.55
N ALA A 200 21.97 13.11 -15.75
CA ALA A 200 21.55 14.50 -15.75
C ALA A 200 22.26 15.30 -16.86
N GLU A 201 23.55 15.01 -17.08
CA GLU A 201 24.39 15.68 -18.06
C GLU A 201 25.35 14.68 -18.74
N GLY A 202 25.72 14.96 -19.99
CA GLY A 202 26.67 14.16 -20.77
C GLY A 202 26.07 12.91 -21.43
N ASP A 203 26.91 12.13 -22.12
CA ASP A 203 26.50 10.91 -22.83
C ASP A 203 26.80 9.62 -22.04
N GLY A 204 27.46 9.75 -20.89
CA GLY A 204 27.74 8.64 -19.97
C GLY A 204 28.68 7.58 -20.53
N LYS A 205 29.39 7.87 -21.62
CA LYS A 205 30.34 6.90 -22.20
C LYS A 205 31.60 6.84 -21.37
N ILE A 206 31.84 5.71 -20.72
CA ILE A 206 33.11 5.44 -20.03
C ILE A 206 34.19 4.92 -20.99
N GLU A 207 33.78 4.39 -22.14
CA GLU A 207 34.68 3.78 -23.13
C GLU A 207 35.43 4.81 -23.99
N ILE A 208 36.55 4.34 -24.56
CA ILE A 208 37.60 5.13 -25.21
C ILE A 208 37.05 5.95 -26.38
N GLU A 209 36.86 7.26 -26.18
CA GLU A 209 36.79 8.22 -27.29
C GLU A 209 37.97 9.20 -27.22
N ARG A 210 38.83 9.07 -28.24
CA ARG A 210 39.65 10.12 -28.90
C ARG A 210 41.10 10.34 -28.45
N GLU A 211 41.54 9.87 -27.29
CA GLU A 211 42.96 10.01 -26.87
C GLU A 211 43.51 8.73 -26.22
N PRO A 212 44.67 8.18 -26.67
CA PRO A 212 45.25 7.00 -26.06
C PRO A 212 45.66 7.27 -24.60
N GLY A 213 45.01 6.58 -23.66
CA GLY A 213 45.39 6.57 -22.24
C GLY A 213 44.53 7.43 -21.29
N ILE A 214 43.54 8.17 -21.80
CA ILE A 214 42.54 8.88 -20.99
C ILE A 214 41.20 8.15 -21.12
N PHE A 215 40.62 7.76 -19.98
CA PHE A 215 39.33 7.09 -19.92
C PHE A 215 38.22 8.06 -19.54
N GLY A 216 36.99 7.75 -19.98
CA GLY A 216 35.80 8.44 -19.50
C GLY A 216 35.47 8.05 -18.06
N ALA A 217 34.97 9.00 -17.29
CA ALA A 217 34.43 8.76 -15.95
C ALA A 217 33.03 9.36 -15.84
N VAL A 218 32.14 8.61 -15.18
CA VAL A 218 30.77 9.05 -14.91
C VAL A 218 30.63 9.23 -13.40
N ILE A 219 30.29 10.45 -12.97
CA ILE A 219 30.34 10.84 -11.55
C ILE A 219 28.95 11.23 -11.02
N GLY A 220 28.73 11.07 -9.72
CA GLY A 220 27.51 11.53 -9.07
C GLY A 220 27.38 13.05 -9.02
N GLN A 221 26.14 13.57 -9.02
CA GLN A 221 25.85 15.01 -9.05
C GLN A 221 26.41 15.77 -7.83
N HIS A 222 26.31 15.20 -6.63
CA HIS A 222 26.86 15.84 -5.43
C HIS A 222 28.39 15.79 -5.43
N LEU A 223 28.99 14.71 -5.94
CA LEU A 223 30.44 14.62 -6.15
C LEU A 223 30.92 15.73 -7.11
N ALA A 224 30.25 15.88 -8.26
CA ALA A 224 30.54 16.91 -9.25
C ALA A 224 30.46 18.32 -8.65
N THR A 225 29.40 18.59 -7.88
CA THR A 225 29.18 19.87 -7.21
C THR A 225 30.29 20.20 -6.20
N ARG A 226 30.70 19.22 -5.36
CA ARG A 226 31.80 19.41 -4.40
C ARG A 226 33.16 19.62 -5.05
N LEU A 227 33.39 18.92 -6.17
CA LEU A 227 34.61 19.07 -6.97
C LEU A 227 34.59 20.34 -7.82
N GLN A 228 33.43 20.99 -7.97
CA GLN A 228 33.20 22.08 -8.92
C GLN A 228 33.62 21.67 -10.33
N ALA A 229 33.23 20.46 -10.73
CA ALA A 229 33.58 19.83 -12.00
C ALA A 229 32.32 19.62 -12.86
N GLY A 230 32.44 19.85 -14.16
CA GLY A 230 31.39 19.64 -15.16
C GLY A 230 31.77 18.54 -16.17
N VAL A 231 30.84 18.24 -17.08
CA VAL A 231 31.11 17.35 -18.21
C VAL A 231 32.17 17.97 -19.12
N GLY A 232 33.20 17.21 -19.46
CA GLY A 232 34.36 17.64 -20.24
C GLY A 232 35.61 17.93 -19.41
N ASP A 233 35.47 18.16 -18.10
CA ASP A 233 36.61 18.46 -17.22
C ASP A 233 37.50 17.23 -16.97
N GLU A 234 38.78 17.50 -16.71
CA GLU A 234 39.76 16.47 -16.37
C GLU A 234 39.91 16.31 -14.84
N ILE A 235 39.66 15.10 -14.37
CA ILE A 235 39.86 14.72 -12.97
C ILE A 235 41.01 13.74 -12.83
N HIS A 236 41.65 13.78 -11.67
CA HIS A 236 42.73 12.88 -11.32
C HIS A 236 42.27 11.92 -10.23
N ILE A 237 42.32 10.62 -10.52
CA ILE A 237 41.86 9.58 -9.60
C ILE A 237 43.07 8.80 -9.08
N SER A 238 43.09 8.57 -7.77
CA SER A 238 44.07 7.73 -7.11
C SER A 238 43.35 6.66 -6.31
N THR A 239 43.48 5.40 -6.74
CA THR A 239 42.89 4.24 -6.08
C THR A 239 43.87 3.67 -5.06
N VAL A 240 43.41 3.48 -3.83
CA VAL A 240 44.23 2.96 -2.74
C VAL A 240 44.09 1.43 -2.69
N PRO A 241 45.14 0.65 -3.01
CA PRO A 241 45.08 -0.80 -2.83
C PRO A 241 44.93 -1.14 -1.34
N LYS A 242 44.10 -2.14 -1.01
CA LYS A 242 43.86 -2.59 0.38
C LYS A 242 45.15 -3.04 1.09
N GLN A 243 46.16 -3.47 0.33
CA GLN A 243 47.51 -3.72 0.81
C GLN A 243 48.42 -2.63 0.27
N LEU A 244 48.53 -1.52 0.99
CA LEU A 244 49.61 -0.55 0.75
C LEU A 244 50.94 -1.26 1.03
N LEU A 245 51.61 -1.69 -0.04
CA LEU A 245 53.02 -2.05 0.04
C LEU A 245 53.79 -0.80 0.48
N VAL A 246 54.45 -0.90 1.63
CA VAL A 246 55.29 0.16 2.20
C VAL A 246 56.23 0.69 1.12
N GLY A 247 56.15 2.01 0.84
CA GLY A 247 56.99 2.68 -0.15
C GLY A 247 56.41 2.82 -1.57
N ARG A 248 55.22 2.27 -1.88
CA ARG A 248 54.52 2.54 -3.15
C ARG A 248 53.48 3.65 -2.99
N VAL A 249 53.69 4.76 -3.70
CA VAL A 249 52.68 5.82 -3.83
C VAL A 249 51.62 5.36 -4.83
N PRO A 250 50.32 5.37 -4.47
CA PRO A 250 49.25 5.03 -5.39
C PRO A 250 49.32 5.90 -6.66
N PRO A 251 49.19 5.31 -7.87
CA PRO A 251 49.29 6.08 -9.09
C PRO A 251 48.16 7.11 -9.16
N LEU A 252 48.48 8.30 -9.67
CA LEU A 252 47.49 9.33 -9.97
C LEU A 252 47.22 9.33 -11.47
N ARG A 253 45.98 9.07 -11.87
CA ARG A 253 45.59 8.82 -13.27
C ARG A 253 44.55 9.82 -13.73
N ARG A 254 44.66 10.23 -14.99
CA ARG A 254 43.76 11.21 -15.61
C ARG A 254 42.54 10.53 -16.22
N TYR A 255 41.38 11.10 -15.94
CA TYR A 255 40.08 10.71 -16.48
C TYR A 255 39.34 11.98 -16.93
N ARG A 256 38.49 11.85 -17.95
CA ARG A 256 37.64 12.94 -18.42
C ARG A 256 36.20 12.66 -18.00
N ILE A 257 35.50 13.65 -17.46
CA ILE A 257 34.09 13.48 -17.07
C ILE A 257 33.24 13.43 -18.34
N THR A 258 32.55 12.31 -18.55
CA THR A 258 31.70 12.07 -19.72
C THR A 258 30.21 12.09 -19.39
N GLY A 259 29.87 11.95 -18.11
CA GLY A 259 28.51 12.10 -17.63
C GLY A 259 28.43 12.40 -16.14
N ILE A 260 27.36 13.08 -15.76
CA ILE A 260 26.98 13.32 -14.38
C ILE A 260 25.62 12.66 -14.15
N PHE A 261 25.54 11.76 -13.18
CA PHE A 261 24.31 11.06 -12.85
C PHE A 261 23.69 11.58 -11.55
N ALA A 262 22.37 11.51 -11.47
CA ALA A 262 21.57 11.83 -10.28
C ALA A 262 20.58 10.69 -10.04
N THR A 263 20.92 9.77 -9.13
CA THR A 263 20.08 8.61 -8.79
C THR A 263 18.97 8.97 -7.81
N GLY A 264 19.10 10.10 -7.11
CA GLY A 264 18.18 10.37 -6.01
C GLY A 264 18.53 9.57 -4.75
N TYR A 265 19.75 9.02 -4.64
CA TYR A 265 20.28 8.42 -3.42
C TYR A 265 21.63 9.06 -3.04
N PHE A 266 21.69 9.71 -1.87
CA PHE A 266 22.80 10.59 -1.51
C PHE A 266 24.15 9.86 -1.51
N GLU A 267 24.21 8.63 -1.01
CA GLU A 267 25.48 7.90 -0.94
C GLU A 267 26.07 7.67 -2.34
N PHE A 268 25.24 7.36 -3.35
CA PHE A 268 25.70 7.19 -4.72
C PHE A 268 26.04 8.51 -5.38
N ASP A 269 25.19 9.51 -5.23
CA ASP A 269 25.41 10.81 -5.88
C ASP A 269 26.59 11.58 -5.24
N ASP A 270 26.94 11.29 -3.98
CA ASP A 270 28.03 11.93 -3.25
C ASP A 270 29.40 11.29 -3.50
N ASN A 271 29.52 9.95 -3.49
CA ASN A 271 30.84 9.31 -3.45
C ASN A 271 31.12 8.29 -4.55
N LEU A 272 30.15 7.92 -5.38
CA LEU A 272 30.31 6.88 -6.39
C LEU A 272 30.78 7.49 -7.72
N LEU A 273 31.72 6.81 -8.36
CA LEU A 273 32.08 7.08 -9.75
C LEU A 273 32.28 5.80 -10.54
N PHE A 274 31.96 5.85 -11.83
CA PHE A 274 32.14 4.75 -12.77
C PHE A 274 33.31 4.99 -13.70
N VAL A 275 34.13 3.96 -13.89
CA VAL A 275 35.25 3.92 -14.85
C VAL A 275 35.24 2.59 -15.61
N PRO A 276 35.99 2.47 -16.72
CA PRO A 276 36.18 1.19 -17.40
C PRO A 276 36.88 0.16 -16.51
N LEU A 277 36.50 -1.11 -16.64
CA LEU A 277 37.09 -2.23 -15.90
C LEU A 277 38.61 -2.29 -16.11
N GLU A 278 39.05 -2.09 -17.35
CA GLU A 278 40.44 -2.15 -17.79
C GLU A 278 41.28 -1.04 -17.16
N ALA A 279 40.67 0.12 -16.92
CA ALA A 279 41.32 1.26 -16.30
C ALA A 279 41.69 0.94 -14.83
N LEU A 280 40.75 0.37 -14.09
CA LEU A 280 40.98 -0.03 -12.70
C LEU A 280 41.95 -1.22 -12.60
N GLN A 281 41.82 -2.19 -13.52
CA GLN A 281 42.72 -3.33 -13.58
C GLN A 281 44.18 -2.90 -13.77
N ARG A 282 44.42 -2.00 -14.73
CA ARG A 282 45.73 -1.38 -14.95
C ARG A 282 46.23 -0.64 -13.72
N ASP A 283 45.38 0.12 -13.04
CA ASP A 283 45.76 0.99 -11.93
C ASP A 283 46.13 0.20 -10.67
N LEU A 284 45.51 -0.97 -10.46
CA LEU A 284 45.78 -1.87 -9.33
C LEU A 284 46.74 -3.02 -9.68
N GLY A 285 47.19 -3.12 -10.94
CA GLY A 285 48.01 -4.25 -11.40
C GLY A 285 47.25 -5.57 -11.40
N TRP A 286 45.92 -5.51 -11.47
CA TRP A 286 45.10 -6.69 -11.71
C TRP A 286 45.24 -7.02 -13.20
N ALA A 287 45.67 -8.25 -13.51
CA ALA A 287 45.66 -8.74 -14.88
C ALA A 287 44.20 -8.95 -15.31
N ASN A 288 43.78 -10.18 -15.61
CA ASN A 288 42.37 -10.49 -15.85
C ASN A 288 41.55 -10.60 -14.54
N HIS A 289 41.97 -9.99 -13.44
CA HIS A 289 41.31 -10.17 -12.14
C HIS A 289 40.23 -9.12 -11.89
N VAL A 290 39.16 -9.52 -11.20
CA VAL A 290 38.00 -8.68 -10.87
C VAL A 290 37.64 -8.83 -9.40
N SER A 291 36.96 -7.84 -8.83
CA SER A 291 36.52 -7.88 -7.43
C SER A 291 35.34 -8.83 -7.21
N GLY A 292 34.58 -9.13 -8.26
CA GLY A 292 33.43 -10.01 -8.19
C GLY A 292 32.61 -10.04 -9.48
N LEU A 293 31.52 -10.80 -9.43
CA LEU A 293 30.46 -10.75 -10.43
C LEU A 293 29.21 -10.10 -9.83
N ARG A 294 28.56 -9.26 -10.62
CA ARG A 294 27.24 -8.73 -10.36
C ARG A 294 26.23 -9.53 -11.17
N VAL A 295 25.16 -9.96 -10.51
CA VAL A 295 24.10 -10.73 -11.15
C VAL A 295 22.81 -9.93 -11.06
N ARG A 296 22.18 -9.69 -12.22
CA ARG A 296 20.84 -9.16 -12.32
C ARG A 296 19.87 -10.31 -12.46
N LEU A 297 18.87 -10.33 -11.59
CA LEU A 297 17.77 -11.30 -11.65
C LEU A 297 16.61 -10.76 -12.46
N ARG A 298 15.81 -11.65 -13.05
CA ARG A 298 14.54 -11.32 -13.70
C ARG A 298 13.55 -10.67 -12.72
N ASN A 299 13.58 -11.12 -11.46
CA ASN A 299 12.81 -10.58 -10.37
C ASN A 299 13.75 -10.29 -9.17
N PRO A 300 13.95 -9.03 -8.77
CA PRO A 300 14.81 -8.69 -7.65
C PRO A 300 14.40 -9.31 -6.30
N PHE A 301 13.11 -9.65 -6.14
CA PHE A 301 12.57 -10.23 -4.91
C PHE A 301 12.86 -11.72 -4.76
N ASP A 302 13.30 -12.39 -5.83
CA ASP A 302 13.71 -13.80 -5.80
C ASP A 302 15.19 -13.94 -5.38
N ALA A 303 15.83 -12.87 -4.90
CA ALA A 303 17.26 -12.84 -4.60
C ALA A 303 17.71 -13.87 -3.57
N GLU A 304 16.93 -14.16 -2.53
CA GLU A 304 17.29 -15.22 -1.57
C GLU A 304 17.21 -16.60 -2.21
N ALA A 305 16.13 -16.90 -2.94
CA ALA A 305 15.94 -18.19 -3.61
C ALA A 305 17.01 -18.41 -4.70
N ALA A 306 17.35 -17.38 -5.46
CA ALA A 306 18.42 -17.43 -6.46
C ALA A 306 19.81 -17.53 -5.83
N ALA A 307 20.05 -16.88 -4.69
CA ALA A 307 21.31 -17.05 -3.96
C ALA A 307 21.49 -18.48 -3.45
N GLU A 308 20.42 -19.13 -3.01
CA GLU A 308 20.44 -20.54 -2.60
C GLU A 308 20.66 -21.50 -3.77
N SER A 309 20.05 -21.25 -4.94
CA SER A 309 20.26 -22.08 -6.14
C SER A 309 21.67 -21.97 -6.70
N LEU A 310 22.26 -20.77 -6.66
CA LEU A 310 23.60 -20.49 -7.20
C LEU A 310 24.73 -20.87 -6.24
N ARG A 311 24.46 -21.01 -4.94
CA ARG A 311 25.46 -21.36 -3.93
C ARG A 311 26.28 -22.61 -4.28
N PRO A 312 25.70 -23.78 -4.62
CA PRO A 312 26.48 -24.98 -4.94
C PRO A 312 27.36 -24.81 -6.19
N VAL A 313 26.90 -24.04 -7.19
CA VAL A 313 27.66 -23.75 -8.41
C VAL A 313 28.89 -22.90 -8.08
N VAL A 314 28.70 -21.84 -7.30
CA VAL A 314 29.76 -20.92 -6.91
C VAL A 314 30.77 -21.58 -5.95
N GLU A 315 30.31 -22.41 -5.01
CA GLU A 315 31.20 -23.11 -4.08
C GLU A 315 32.06 -24.19 -4.78
N ALA A 316 31.56 -24.80 -5.86
CA ALA A 316 32.32 -25.78 -6.65
C ALA A 316 33.50 -25.15 -7.40
N GLU A 317 33.39 -23.88 -7.76
CA GLU A 317 34.34 -23.16 -8.61
C GLU A 317 35.54 -22.59 -7.84
N GLY A 318 35.48 -22.48 -6.51
CA GLY A 318 36.62 -22.02 -5.71
C GLY A 318 36.35 -21.89 -4.22
N THR A 319 37.38 -22.20 -3.43
CA THR A 319 37.33 -22.07 -1.98
C THR A 319 37.12 -20.61 -1.55
N GLY A 320 36.09 -20.39 -0.73
CA GLY A 320 35.82 -19.09 -0.13
C GLY A 320 35.10 -18.07 -1.03
N MET A 321 34.44 -18.49 -2.11
CA MET A 321 33.46 -17.66 -2.82
C MET A 321 32.08 -17.75 -2.16
N PHE A 322 31.39 -16.61 -2.10
CA PHE A 322 30.04 -16.52 -1.54
C PHE A 322 29.14 -15.69 -2.44
N VAL A 323 27.86 -16.06 -2.43
CA VAL A 323 26.79 -15.30 -3.07
C VAL A 323 26.09 -14.49 -1.99
N THR A 324 26.17 -13.16 -2.09
CA THR A 324 25.43 -12.24 -1.21
C THR A 324 24.28 -11.62 -1.98
N SER A 325 23.10 -11.60 -1.37
CA SER A 325 21.95 -10.88 -1.92
C SER A 325 21.96 -9.43 -1.45
N TRP A 326 21.36 -8.54 -2.24
CA TRP A 326 21.12 -7.15 -1.82
C TRP A 326 20.29 -7.07 -0.52
N ILE A 327 19.41 -8.05 -0.28
CA ILE A 327 18.62 -8.17 0.96
C ILE A 327 19.54 -8.44 2.15
N HIS A 328 20.62 -9.21 1.99
CA HIS A 328 21.60 -9.43 3.05
C HIS A 328 22.53 -8.22 3.23
N GLU A 329 23.04 -7.62 2.15
CA GLU A 329 23.95 -6.46 2.25
C GLU A 329 23.28 -5.24 2.89
N HIS A 330 21.99 -5.02 2.61
CA HIS A 330 21.20 -3.93 3.18
C HIS A 330 20.10 -4.42 4.12
N GLY A 331 20.29 -5.58 4.75
CA GLY A 331 19.27 -6.24 5.57
C GLY A 331 18.72 -5.37 6.69
N ASN A 332 19.55 -4.52 7.30
CA ASN A 332 19.08 -3.58 8.31
C ASN A 332 18.04 -2.59 7.76
N LEU A 333 18.21 -2.08 6.54
CA LEU A 333 17.26 -1.16 5.91
C LEU A 333 15.97 -1.89 5.53
N TYR A 334 16.09 -3.08 4.91
CA TYR A 334 14.93 -3.89 4.53
C TYR A 334 14.10 -4.33 5.75
N VAL A 335 14.77 -4.83 6.80
CA VAL A 335 14.13 -5.21 8.07
C VAL A 335 13.49 -4.00 8.73
N TRP A 336 14.16 -2.84 8.74
CA TRP A 336 13.61 -1.61 9.31
C TRP A 336 12.35 -1.13 8.58
N ILE A 337 12.33 -1.11 7.25
CA ILE A 337 11.14 -0.77 6.45
C ILE A 337 9.98 -1.71 6.77
N ARG A 338 10.26 -3.02 6.88
CA ARG A 338 9.23 -4.03 7.18
C ARG A 338 8.71 -3.89 8.61
N MET A 339 9.58 -3.65 9.59
CA MET A 339 9.19 -3.39 10.98
C MET A 339 8.36 -2.12 11.12
N GLN A 340 8.73 -1.04 10.44
CA GLN A 340 8.02 0.24 10.49
C GLN A 340 6.58 0.14 9.99
N LYS A 341 6.33 -0.69 8.95
CA LYS A 341 4.98 -0.98 8.47
C LYS A 341 4.12 -1.62 9.58
N TRP A 342 4.67 -2.57 10.34
CA TRP A 342 3.96 -3.20 11.46
C TRP A 342 3.64 -2.24 12.60
N PHE A 343 4.57 -1.37 12.99
CA PHE A 343 4.31 -0.35 14.01
C PHE A 343 3.17 0.60 13.61
N SER A 344 3.12 0.99 12.33
CA SER A 344 2.06 1.84 11.79
C SER A 344 0.71 1.12 11.82
N VAL A 345 0.66 -0.15 11.41
CA VAL A 345 -0.58 -0.95 11.46
C VAL A 345 -1.10 -1.08 12.88
N ILE A 346 -0.23 -1.38 13.85
CA ILE A 346 -0.62 -1.51 15.26
C ILE A 346 -1.17 -0.17 15.78
N ALA A 347 -0.42 0.92 15.61
CA ALA A 347 -0.82 2.24 16.10
C ALA A 347 -2.15 2.72 15.48
N LEU A 348 -2.36 2.51 14.18
CA LEU A 348 -3.59 2.93 13.53
C LEU A 348 -4.75 1.95 13.75
N SER A 349 -4.50 0.66 14.00
CA SER A 349 -5.56 -0.27 14.42
C SER A 349 -6.20 0.14 15.75
N LEU A 350 -5.42 0.73 16.67
CA LEU A 350 -5.94 1.29 17.92
C LEU A 350 -6.97 2.40 17.66
N ILE A 351 -6.78 3.21 16.63
CA ILE A 351 -7.74 4.26 16.22
C ILE A 351 -9.06 3.62 15.77
N VAL A 352 -9.00 2.52 15.03
CA VAL A 352 -10.20 1.77 14.61
C VAL A 352 -10.92 1.16 15.81
N ILE A 353 -10.17 0.65 16.79
CA ILE A 353 -10.76 0.14 18.05
C ILE A 353 -11.46 1.26 18.82
N VAL A 354 -10.84 2.43 18.94
CA VAL A 354 -11.47 3.61 19.56
C VAL A 354 -12.74 4.03 18.81
N ALA A 355 -12.74 3.97 17.48
CA ALA A 355 -13.92 4.22 16.67
C ALA A 355 -15.01 3.16 16.91
N ALA A 356 -14.64 1.87 17.05
CA ALA A 356 -15.59 0.80 17.36
C ALA A 356 -16.25 0.99 18.73
N PHE A 357 -15.50 1.45 19.76
CA PHE A 357 -16.09 1.81 21.05
C PHE A 357 -17.12 2.94 20.94
N ASN A 358 -16.90 3.91 20.06
CA ASN A 358 -17.90 4.96 19.80
C ASN A 358 -19.20 4.34 19.24
N VAL A 359 -19.09 3.37 18.33
CA VAL A 359 -20.27 2.62 17.83
C VAL A 359 -21.02 1.95 18.97
N VAL A 360 -20.33 1.31 19.92
CA VAL A 360 -20.97 0.71 21.11
C VAL A 360 -21.75 1.75 21.90
N SER A 361 -21.14 2.89 22.21
CA SER A 361 -21.77 3.97 22.97
C SER A 361 -23.05 4.47 22.30
N VAL A 362 -23.00 4.75 21.00
CA VAL A 362 -24.16 5.18 20.21
C VAL A 362 -25.24 4.10 20.16
N MET A 363 -24.82 2.83 20.05
CA MET A 363 -25.74 1.70 19.98
C MET A 363 -26.48 1.49 21.30
N THR A 364 -25.78 1.54 22.43
CA THR A 364 -26.37 1.42 23.77
C THR A 364 -27.40 2.52 24.02
N ILE A 365 -27.07 3.77 23.67
CA ILE A 365 -28.03 4.89 23.73
C ILE A 365 -29.23 4.61 22.82
N GLY A 366 -28.99 4.04 21.63
CA GLY A 366 -30.04 3.63 20.70
C GLY A 366 -30.99 2.57 21.25
N VAL A 367 -30.49 1.63 22.05
CA VAL A 367 -31.30 0.61 22.75
C VAL A 367 -32.12 1.27 23.86
N ILE A 368 -31.52 2.16 24.63
CA ILE A 368 -32.19 2.86 25.74
C ILE A 368 -33.33 3.74 25.23
N GLU A 369 -33.11 4.55 24.19
CA GLU A 369 -34.16 5.42 23.63
C GLU A 369 -35.30 4.62 22.98
N ARG A 370 -35.07 3.36 22.61
CA ARG A 370 -36.08 2.46 21.99
C ARG A 370 -36.61 1.39 22.94
N ARG A 371 -36.33 1.48 24.25
CA ARG A 371 -36.72 0.45 25.24
C ARG A 371 -38.21 0.14 25.21
N LYS A 372 -39.06 1.18 25.12
CA LYS A 372 -40.53 1.06 25.06
C LYS A 372 -40.99 0.31 23.80
N ASP A 373 -40.43 0.65 22.64
CA ASP A 373 -40.75 0.01 21.36
C ASP A 373 -40.38 -1.48 21.37
N ILE A 374 -39.22 -1.82 21.95
CA ILE A 374 -38.78 -3.21 22.14
C ILE A 374 -39.77 -3.95 23.05
N GLY A 375 -40.22 -3.32 24.14
CA GLY A 375 -41.22 -3.89 25.05
C GLY A 375 -42.55 -4.22 24.35
N ILE A 376 -43.06 -3.30 23.52
CA ILE A 376 -44.28 -3.52 22.73
C ILE A 376 -44.10 -4.68 21.74
N LEU A 377 -42.96 -4.73 21.03
CA LEU A 377 -42.67 -5.82 20.10
C LEU A 377 -42.60 -7.18 20.79
N LYS A 378 -41.97 -7.26 21.97
CA LYS A 378 -41.92 -8.50 22.77
C LYS A 378 -43.31 -8.89 23.29
N ALA A 379 -44.13 -7.92 23.73
CA ALA A 379 -45.51 -8.17 24.15
C ALA A 379 -46.40 -8.72 23.02
N MET A 380 -46.13 -8.33 21.77
CA MET A 380 -46.78 -8.88 20.57
C MET A 380 -46.22 -10.25 20.11
N GLY A 381 -45.26 -10.83 20.85
CA GLY A 381 -44.71 -12.17 20.57
C GLY A 381 -43.41 -12.19 19.75
N CYS A 382 -42.69 -11.07 19.63
CA CYS A 382 -41.39 -11.06 18.94
C CYS A 382 -40.31 -11.80 19.75
N GLU A 383 -39.64 -12.77 19.11
CA GLU A 383 -38.55 -13.52 19.74
C GLU A 383 -37.31 -12.63 20.02
N PRO A 384 -36.66 -12.76 21.19
CA PRO A 384 -35.43 -12.01 21.53
C PRO A 384 -34.36 -12.04 20.44
N ARG A 385 -34.16 -13.19 19.79
CA ARG A 385 -33.15 -13.36 18.71
C ARG A 385 -33.40 -12.44 17.52
N ARG A 386 -34.66 -12.15 17.20
CA ARG A 386 -35.03 -11.24 16.10
C ARG A 386 -34.67 -9.80 16.45
N ILE A 387 -34.85 -9.41 17.71
CA ILE A 387 -34.44 -8.09 18.22
C ILE A 387 -32.92 -7.94 18.15
N VAL A 388 -32.17 -8.92 18.66
CA VAL A 388 -30.70 -8.95 18.56
C VAL A 388 -30.26 -8.78 17.11
N ARG A 389 -30.84 -9.56 16.18
CA ARG A 389 -30.48 -9.51 14.75
C ARG A 389 -30.71 -8.13 14.11
N VAL A 390 -31.81 -7.46 14.45
CA VAL A 390 -32.09 -6.09 13.94
C VAL A 390 -31.00 -5.12 14.39
N PHE A 391 -30.66 -5.14 15.67
CA PHE A 391 -29.64 -4.27 16.23
C PHE A 391 -28.23 -4.63 15.70
N THR A 392 -27.89 -5.91 15.57
CA THR A 392 -26.62 -6.32 14.97
C THR A 392 -26.50 -5.88 13.50
N LEU A 393 -27.57 -6.01 12.70
CA LEU A 393 -27.59 -5.50 11.33
C LEU A 393 -27.44 -3.99 11.24
N GLN A 394 -28.00 -3.25 12.21
CA GLN A 394 -27.81 -1.80 12.30
C GLN A 394 -26.34 -1.44 12.57
N GLY A 395 -25.68 -2.17 13.48
CA GLY A 395 -24.25 -2.02 13.77
C GLY A 395 -23.36 -2.33 12.55
N ILE A 396 -23.64 -3.45 11.87
CA ILE A 396 -22.95 -3.83 10.62
C ILE A 396 -23.16 -2.76 9.55
N ALA A 397 -24.37 -2.22 9.40
CA ALA A 397 -24.65 -1.16 8.44
C ALA A 397 -23.86 0.12 8.73
N MET A 398 -23.76 0.54 10.00
CA MET A 398 -22.92 1.68 10.39
C MET A 398 -21.45 1.44 10.06
N GLY A 399 -20.93 0.25 10.39
CA GLY A 399 -19.56 -0.16 10.08
C GLY A 399 -19.29 -0.18 8.57
N ALA A 400 -20.20 -0.76 7.78
CA ALA A 400 -20.08 -0.86 6.33
C ALA A 400 -20.13 0.52 5.65
N VAL A 401 -21.07 1.39 6.04
CA VAL A 401 -21.19 2.74 5.50
C VAL A 401 -19.97 3.59 5.89
N GLY A 402 -19.56 3.55 7.16
CA GLY A 402 -18.36 4.25 7.62
C GLY A 402 -17.12 3.78 6.89
N THR A 403 -16.94 2.47 6.74
CA THR A 403 -15.82 1.87 6.01
C THR A 403 -15.83 2.26 4.53
N ALA A 404 -16.99 2.20 3.86
CA ALA A 404 -17.10 2.59 2.46
C ALA A 404 -16.75 4.07 2.25
N LEU A 405 -17.24 4.96 3.13
CA LEU A 405 -16.92 6.39 3.08
C LEU A 405 -15.44 6.63 3.39
N GLY A 406 -14.87 5.93 4.38
CA GLY A 406 -13.46 6.04 4.74
C GLY A 406 -12.53 5.58 3.62
N CYS A 407 -12.81 4.43 3.01
CA CYS A 407 -12.06 3.93 1.86
C CYS A 407 -12.19 4.87 0.65
N ALA A 408 -13.39 5.37 0.36
CA ALA A 408 -13.59 6.32 -0.75
C ALA A 408 -12.84 7.63 -0.51
N PHE A 409 -12.91 8.18 0.71
CA PHE A 409 -12.21 9.40 1.07
C PHE A 409 -10.68 9.21 1.06
N GLY A 410 -10.18 8.13 1.65
CA GLY A 410 -8.77 7.76 1.63
C GLY A 410 -8.24 7.56 0.21
N ALA A 411 -8.96 6.80 -0.62
CA ALA A 411 -8.61 6.62 -2.04
C ALA A 411 -8.58 7.95 -2.80
N THR A 412 -9.56 8.83 -2.56
CA THR A 412 -9.63 10.14 -3.22
C THR A 412 -8.43 11.00 -2.85
N LEU A 413 -8.05 11.05 -1.56
CA LEU A 413 -6.86 11.78 -1.11
C LEU A 413 -5.57 11.18 -1.66
N CYS A 414 -5.43 9.86 -1.65
CA CYS A 414 -4.27 9.19 -2.24
C CYS A 414 -4.16 9.45 -3.75
N TRP A 415 -5.27 9.34 -4.49
CA TRP A 415 -5.33 9.65 -5.92
C TRP A 415 -4.99 11.11 -6.21
N ALA A 416 -5.51 12.04 -5.41
CA ALA A 416 -5.19 13.46 -5.52
C ALA A 416 -3.70 13.73 -5.26
N GLN A 417 -3.11 13.05 -4.27
CA GLN A 417 -1.67 13.17 -3.98
C GLN A 417 -0.82 12.65 -5.15
N VAL A 418 -1.17 11.50 -5.74
CA VAL A 418 -0.46 10.95 -6.91
C VAL A 418 -0.57 11.89 -8.12
N THR A 419 -1.75 12.45 -8.36
CA THR A 419 -2.04 13.27 -9.56
C THR A 419 -1.47 14.68 -9.46
N TYR A 420 -1.71 15.36 -8.34
CA TYR A 420 -1.38 16.78 -8.18
C TYR A 420 -0.07 17.02 -7.42
N ARG A 421 0.53 15.97 -6.82
CA ARG A 421 1.75 16.07 -6.01
C ARG A 421 1.66 17.20 -4.98
N VAL A 422 0.55 17.25 -4.24
CA VAL A 422 0.19 18.34 -3.32
C VAL A 422 1.24 18.50 -2.24
N ILE A 423 1.64 17.39 -1.62
CA ILE A 423 2.74 17.35 -0.65
C ILE A 423 4.03 17.09 -1.41
N ARG A 424 4.76 18.18 -1.69
CA ARG A 424 6.14 18.11 -2.21
C ARG A 424 7.11 18.04 -1.04
N LEU A 425 8.03 17.09 -1.09
CA LEU A 425 9.15 17.09 -0.15
C LEU A 425 10.25 17.95 -0.76
N ARG A 426 10.99 18.64 0.11
CA ARG A 426 12.16 19.43 -0.29
C ARG A 426 13.24 18.46 -0.78
N GLY A 427 13.47 18.46 -2.11
CA GLY A 427 14.32 17.50 -2.81
C GLY A 427 15.79 17.54 -2.37
N ASP A 428 16.22 18.63 -1.73
CA ASP A 428 17.54 18.85 -1.16
C ASP A 428 17.85 17.98 0.08
N VAL A 429 16.83 17.47 0.79
CA VAL A 429 17.03 16.66 2.01
C VAL A 429 16.45 15.25 1.90
N TYR A 430 15.31 15.08 1.20
CA TYR A 430 14.62 13.79 1.13
C TYR A 430 14.58 13.15 -0.26
N MET A 431 15.18 13.78 -1.27
CA MET A 431 15.46 13.20 -2.59
C MET A 431 14.26 12.65 -3.37
N ILE A 432 13.05 12.73 -2.83
CA ILE A 432 11.78 12.35 -3.45
C ILE A 432 10.98 13.64 -3.65
N ASP A 433 10.63 13.97 -4.90
CA ASP A 433 9.99 15.27 -5.22
C ASP A 433 8.57 15.43 -4.65
N SER A 434 7.94 14.32 -4.28
CA SER A 434 6.58 14.30 -3.73
C SER A 434 6.35 13.06 -2.88
N LEU A 435 5.49 13.17 -1.87
CA LEU A 435 5.18 12.04 -0.98
C LEU A 435 4.70 10.84 -1.82
N PRO A 436 5.44 9.71 -1.82
CA PRO A 436 5.12 8.57 -2.67
C PRO A 436 3.93 7.82 -2.07
N VAL A 437 2.98 7.45 -2.93
CA VAL A 437 1.74 6.78 -2.53
C VAL A 437 1.45 5.66 -3.51
N LYS A 438 1.37 4.42 -3.01
CA LYS A 438 0.96 3.24 -3.77
C LYS A 438 -0.31 2.64 -3.17
N MET A 439 -1.41 2.73 -3.90
CA MET A 439 -2.68 2.13 -3.49
C MET A 439 -2.69 0.64 -3.85
N VAL A 440 -2.76 -0.23 -2.84
CA VAL A 440 -2.81 -1.68 -3.01
C VAL A 440 -4.20 -2.18 -2.63
N GLY A 441 -4.92 -2.78 -3.57
CA GLY A 441 -6.32 -3.20 -3.35
C GLY A 441 -6.50 -4.21 -2.21
N THR A 442 -5.51 -5.07 -1.96
CA THR A 442 -5.54 -6.03 -0.84
C THR A 442 -5.56 -5.32 0.51
N ASP A 443 -4.83 -4.22 0.66
CA ASP A 443 -4.79 -3.46 1.91
C ASP A 443 -6.16 -2.82 2.19
N PHE A 444 -6.81 -2.27 1.16
CA PHE A 444 -8.17 -1.74 1.26
C PHE A 444 -9.18 -2.83 1.66
N ALA A 445 -9.10 -4.01 1.04
CA ALA A 445 -9.99 -5.14 1.35
C ALA A 445 -9.78 -5.64 2.78
N LEU A 446 -8.52 -5.77 3.22
CA LEU A 446 -8.19 -6.23 4.57
C LEU A 446 -8.63 -5.23 5.64
N VAL A 447 -8.38 -3.94 5.43
CA VAL A 447 -8.85 -2.88 6.32
C VAL A 447 -10.39 -2.86 6.38
N ALA A 448 -11.06 -2.98 5.24
CA ALA A 448 -12.51 -3.00 5.20
C ALA A 448 -13.10 -4.21 5.93
N ALA A 449 -12.54 -5.40 5.70
CA ALA A 449 -12.93 -6.61 6.40
C ALA A 449 -12.73 -6.50 7.92
N LEU A 450 -11.57 -5.98 8.35
CA LEU A 450 -11.25 -5.79 9.76
C LEU A 450 -12.19 -4.78 10.44
N ALA A 451 -12.44 -3.63 9.80
CA ALA A 451 -13.31 -2.59 10.34
C ALA A 451 -14.75 -3.08 10.51
N VAL A 452 -15.29 -3.77 9.51
CA VAL A 452 -16.65 -4.35 9.58
C VAL A 452 -16.71 -5.47 10.61
N LEU A 453 -15.69 -6.33 10.69
CA LEU A 453 -15.62 -7.43 11.67
C LEU A 453 -15.58 -6.88 13.10
N LEU A 454 -14.75 -5.87 13.37
CA LEU A 454 -14.69 -5.22 14.68
C LEU A 454 -16.03 -4.54 15.01
N CYS A 455 -16.60 -3.75 14.11
CA CYS A 455 -17.91 -3.14 14.33
C CYS A 455 -19.00 -4.19 14.62
N SER A 456 -18.98 -5.31 13.88
CA SER A 456 -19.91 -6.43 14.12
C SER A 456 -19.68 -7.06 15.49
N LEU A 457 -18.44 -7.32 15.89
CA LEU A 457 -18.11 -7.97 17.17
C LEU A 457 -18.52 -7.09 18.36
N PHE A 458 -18.17 -5.81 18.31
CA PHE A 458 -18.46 -4.85 19.37
C PHE A 458 -19.96 -4.55 19.52
N THR A 459 -20.72 -4.58 18.42
CA THR A 459 -22.17 -4.33 18.45
C THR A 459 -22.98 -5.51 18.97
N LEU A 460 -22.41 -6.72 19.09
CA LEU A 460 -23.09 -7.88 19.65
C LEU A 460 -23.46 -7.70 21.13
N LEU A 461 -22.63 -7.01 21.90
CA LEU A 461 -22.88 -6.75 23.33
C LEU A 461 -24.18 -5.95 23.54
N PRO A 462 -24.32 -4.70 23.05
CA PRO A 462 -25.56 -3.94 23.23
C PRO A 462 -26.76 -4.58 22.50
N SER A 463 -26.52 -5.32 21.42
CA SER A 463 -27.59 -6.06 20.74
C SER A 463 -28.19 -7.16 21.61
N ARG A 464 -27.35 -7.89 22.37
CA ARG A 464 -27.79 -8.91 23.33
C ARG A 464 -28.55 -8.29 24.49
N ASP A 465 -28.07 -7.16 25.00
CA ASP A 465 -28.74 -6.41 26.07
C ASP A 465 -30.16 -5.99 25.64
N ALA A 466 -30.34 -5.54 24.39
CA ALA A 466 -31.64 -5.22 23.82
C ALA A 466 -32.59 -6.43 23.79
N GLY A 467 -32.08 -7.61 23.44
CA GLY A 467 -32.84 -8.85 23.43
C GLY A 467 -33.24 -9.33 24.84
N GLY A 468 -32.40 -9.05 25.85
CA GLY A 468 -32.61 -9.45 27.24
C GLY A 468 -33.65 -8.64 28.02
N LEU A 469 -34.12 -7.50 27.49
CA LEU A 469 -35.07 -6.62 28.18
C LEU A 469 -36.39 -7.32 28.53
N SER A 470 -36.82 -7.25 29.80
CA SER A 470 -38.12 -7.79 30.20
C SER A 470 -39.27 -6.87 29.77
N VAL A 471 -40.42 -7.45 29.42
CA VAL A 471 -41.60 -6.67 28.95
C VAL A 471 -42.08 -5.71 30.04
N VAL A 472 -42.13 -6.17 31.29
CA VAL A 472 -42.59 -5.38 32.43
C VAL A 472 -41.67 -4.18 32.68
N GLU A 473 -40.36 -4.39 32.63
CA GLU A 473 -39.39 -3.33 32.88
C GLU A 473 -39.35 -2.30 31.74
N ALA A 474 -39.46 -2.77 30.49
CA ALA A 474 -39.52 -1.92 29.31
C ALA A 474 -40.75 -0.98 29.29
N LEU A 475 -41.90 -1.44 29.81
CA LEU A 475 -43.13 -0.64 29.89
C LEU A 475 -43.20 0.24 31.15
N ARG A 476 -42.53 -0.15 32.25
CA ARG A 476 -42.49 0.63 33.50
C ARG A 476 -41.53 1.82 33.44
N THR A 477 -40.48 1.75 32.64
CA THR A 477 -39.39 2.76 32.58
C THR A 477 -39.40 3.64 31.33
N GLY A 478 -40.40 3.50 30.44
CA GLY A 478 -40.42 4.15 29.12
C GLY A 478 -41.62 5.03 28.81
#